data_AF-A0A839IVZ8-F1
#
_entry.id   AF-A0A839IVZ8-F1
#
_cell.length_a   1.000
_cell.length_b   1.000
_cell.length_c   1.000
_cell.angle_alpha   90.00
_cell.angle_beta   90.00
_cell.angle_gamma   90.00
#
_symmetry.space_group_name_H-M   'P 1'
#
loop_
_entity.id
_entity.type
_entity.pdbx_description
1 polymer ?
#
loop_
_entity_poly.entity_id
_entity_poly.type
_entity_poly.pdbx_seq_one_letter_code
_entity_poly.pdbx_strand_id
1 'polypeptide(L)'
;MGFWSSVGDAFSSAVSAVGSVCSSIARGLGSAVSTLAPVMEKGLSYLGVIGSVISIVAQLAGAFKPTENEMEMGDRALQAKEKGIEPDNYATYEEYLDEIRNFELDPEKSPTTEFEKTVTAATGILVGLKGIEEKMDMRAGESDHLLRLVILSPDFFNAEKINGMLKKDTDFEKIADYFDGKLTASENREVRGEVFNLVKEGTPSMSDEAVYGTISELKDKEPLA
;
A
#
# COMPACT_ATOMS: atom_id res chain seq x y z
N MET A 1 -2.76 -26.03 14.07
CA MET A 1 -3.98 -25.80 13.26
C MET A 1 -3.96 -24.33 12.86
N GLY A 2 -3.09 -24.00 11.90
CA GLY A 2 -2.67 -22.63 11.59
C GLY A 2 -3.71 -21.84 10.79
N PHE A 3 -3.44 -20.56 10.63
CA PHE A 3 -4.16 -19.57 9.82
C PHE A 3 -4.63 -20.17 8.50
N TRP A 4 -3.71 -20.79 7.77
CA TRP A 4 -3.98 -21.47 6.50
C TRP A 4 -4.99 -22.62 6.56
N SER A 5 -5.14 -23.29 7.70
CA SER A 5 -6.17 -24.32 7.89
C SER A 5 -7.59 -23.74 8.04
N SER A 6 -7.73 -22.43 8.23
CA SER A 6 -9.02 -21.73 8.34
C SER A 6 -9.42 -20.99 7.06
N VAL A 7 -8.49 -20.80 6.11
CA VAL A 7 -8.77 -20.05 4.89
C VAL A 7 -9.02 -21.03 3.73
N GLY A 8 -10.30 -21.25 3.41
CA GLY A 8 -10.70 -22.10 2.28
C GLY A 8 -10.44 -21.46 0.91
N ASP A 9 -10.22 -22.31 -0.10
CA ASP A 9 -9.70 -22.05 -1.47
C ASP A 9 -10.47 -21.07 -2.39
N ALA A 10 -11.37 -20.23 -1.89
CA ALA A 10 -12.09 -19.25 -2.72
C ALA A 10 -11.37 -17.89 -2.73
N PHE A 11 -11.05 -17.30 -3.88
CA PHE A 11 -10.41 -15.96 -3.93
C PHE A 11 -11.25 -14.83 -3.28
N SER A 12 -12.59 -14.93 -3.26
CA SER A 12 -13.44 -14.02 -2.47
C SER A 12 -13.22 -14.13 -0.96
N SER A 13 -12.60 -15.23 -0.52
CA SER A 13 -12.12 -15.41 0.85
C SER A 13 -10.83 -14.63 1.12
N ALA A 14 -10.07 -14.15 0.13
CA ALA A 14 -8.81 -13.45 0.34
C ALA A 14 -9.04 -12.08 0.98
N VAL A 15 -9.98 -11.31 0.43
CA VAL A 15 -10.41 -10.02 0.97
C VAL A 15 -11.01 -10.22 2.36
N SER A 16 -11.82 -11.27 2.53
CA SER A 16 -12.40 -11.62 3.83
C SER A 16 -11.35 -12.08 4.84
N ALA A 17 -10.29 -12.75 4.40
CA ALA A 17 -9.17 -13.20 5.22
C ALA A 17 -8.32 -12.00 5.66
N VAL A 18 -7.99 -11.08 4.77
CA VAL A 18 -7.34 -9.81 5.14
C VAL A 18 -8.26 -8.99 6.05
N GLY A 19 -9.54 -8.85 5.72
CA GLY A 19 -10.49 -8.09 6.54
C GLY A 19 -10.67 -8.66 7.95
N SER A 20 -10.70 -9.98 8.11
CA SER A 20 -10.86 -10.64 9.41
C SER A 20 -9.54 -10.72 10.19
N VAL A 21 -8.45 -11.12 9.53
CA VAL A 21 -7.16 -11.39 10.16
C VAL A 21 -6.28 -10.15 10.24
N CYS A 22 -6.38 -9.21 9.30
CA CYS A 22 -5.62 -7.97 9.37
C CYS A 22 -6.41 -6.82 10.00
N SER A 23 -7.59 -7.06 10.58
CA SER A 23 -8.40 -5.99 11.21
C SER A 23 -7.66 -5.16 12.26
N SER A 24 -6.66 -5.72 12.96
CA SER A 24 -5.78 -5.00 13.88
C SER A 24 -4.68 -4.20 13.17
N ILE A 25 -4.12 -4.72 12.08
CA ILE A 25 -3.09 -4.05 11.27
C ILE A 25 -3.70 -2.94 10.40
N ALA A 26 -4.88 -3.20 9.84
CA ALA A 26 -5.66 -2.29 9.01
C ALA A 26 -6.38 -1.21 9.82
N ARG A 27 -6.39 -1.32 11.15
CA ARG A 27 -7.05 -0.35 12.00
C ARG A 27 -6.36 1.00 11.88
N GLY A 28 -7.10 1.98 11.41
CA GLY A 28 -6.58 3.33 11.15
C GLY A 28 -6.01 3.53 9.75
N LEU A 29 -6.01 2.55 8.84
CA LEU A 29 -5.56 2.70 7.45
C LEU A 29 -6.65 3.15 6.46
N GLY A 30 -7.70 3.81 6.96
CA GLY A 30 -8.80 4.28 6.11
C GLY A 30 -9.43 3.15 5.29
N SER A 31 -9.48 3.34 3.96
CA SER A 31 -10.01 2.38 2.98
C SER A 31 -8.98 1.39 2.40
N ALA A 32 -7.75 1.32 2.93
CA ALA A 32 -6.67 0.55 2.30
C ALA A 32 -7.03 -0.93 2.01
N VAL A 33 -7.75 -1.59 2.91
CA VAL A 33 -8.20 -2.99 2.70
C VAL A 33 -9.17 -3.08 1.51
N SER A 34 -10.14 -2.18 1.42
CA SER A 34 -11.07 -2.14 0.27
C SER A 34 -10.39 -1.71 -1.03
N THR A 35 -9.36 -0.86 -0.93
CA THR A 35 -8.54 -0.43 -2.06
C THR A 35 -7.69 -1.59 -2.61
N LEU A 36 -7.18 -2.47 -1.74
CA LEU A 36 -6.43 -3.67 -2.14
C LEU A 36 -7.31 -4.80 -2.69
N ALA A 37 -8.58 -4.87 -2.29
CA ALA A 37 -9.49 -5.95 -2.67
C ALA A 37 -9.48 -6.28 -4.17
N PRO A 38 -9.69 -5.33 -5.10
CA PRO A 38 -9.65 -5.64 -6.53
C PRO A 38 -8.26 -6.06 -7.02
N VAL A 39 -7.19 -5.52 -6.44
CA VAL A 39 -5.81 -5.91 -6.78
C VAL A 39 -5.52 -7.36 -6.40
N MET A 40 -6.04 -7.80 -5.24
CA MET A 40 -5.91 -9.19 -4.78
C MET A 40 -6.65 -10.17 -5.70
N GLU A 41 -7.79 -9.78 -6.28
CA GLU A 41 -8.53 -10.60 -7.26
C GLU A 41 -7.73 -10.82 -8.55
N LYS A 42 -6.86 -9.86 -8.93
CA LYS A 42 -5.94 -10.00 -10.07
C LYS A 42 -4.75 -10.92 -9.79
N GLY A 43 -4.52 -11.24 -8.53
CA GLY A 43 -3.52 -12.21 -8.07
C GLY A 43 -2.16 -11.62 -7.71
N LEU A 44 -1.27 -12.52 -7.28
CA LEU A 44 0.01 -12.19 -6.66
C LEU A 44 0.96 -11.37 -7.54
N SER A 45 0.92 -11.53 -8.87
CA SER A 45 1.80 -10.80 -9.78
C SER A 45 1.56 -9.28 -9.73
N TYR A 46 0.30 -8.86 -9.75
CA TYR A 46 -0.07 -7.45 -9.64
C TYR A 46 0.23 -6.94 -8.23
N LEU A 47 -0.19 -7.69 -7.22
CA LEU A 47 0.01 -7.32 -5.83
C LEU A 47 1.49 -7.21 -5.46
N GLY A 48 2.36 -8.05 -6.02
CA GLY A 48 3.80 -8.01 -5.82
C GLY A 48 4.46 -6.73 -6.38
N VAL A 49 3.95 -6.19 -7.50
CA VAL A 49 4.44 -4.89 -8.02
C VAL A 49 4.07 -3.76 -7.07
N ILE A 50 2.82 -3.72 -6.60
CA ILE A 50 2.35 -2.74 -5.61
C ILE A 50 3.14 -2.90 -4.30
N GLY A 51 3.27 -4.14 -3.83
CA GLY A 51 4.03 -4.54 -2.66
C GLY A 51 5.46 -4.04 -2.68
N SER A 52 6.16 -4.26 -3.80
CA SER A 52 7.54 -3.80 -3.97
C SER A 52 7.66 -2.27 -3.87
N VAL A 53 6.75 -1.52 -4.50
CA VAL A 53 6.74 -0.05 -4.39
C VAL A 53 6.53 0.38 -2.94
N ILE A 54 5.52 -0.16 -2.26
CA ILE A 54 5.22 0.19 -0.86
C ILE A 54 6.37 -0.20 0.06
N SER A 55 6.97 -1.38 -0.12
CA SER A 55 8.14 -1.83 0.64
C SER A 55 9.30 -0.86 0.52
N ILE A 56 9.63 -0.41 -0.70
CA ILE A 56 10.72 0.56 -0.90
C ILE A 56 10.37 1.91 -0.27
N VAL A 57 9.12 2.38 -0.38
CA VAL A 57 8.69 3.63 0.26
C VAL A 57 8.79 3.51 1.79
N ALA A 58 8.34 2.39 2.36
CA ALA A 58 8.46 2.11 3.79
C ALA A 58 9.93 2.05 4.23
N GLN A 59 10.82 1.50 3.41
CA GLN A 59 12.26 1.53 3.68
C GLN A 59 12.83 2.95 3.67
N LEU A 60 12.44 3.77 2.69
CA LEU A 60 12.90 5.16 2.56
C LEU A 60 12.37 6.04 3.70
N ALA A 61 11.16 5.77 4.20
CA ALA A 61 10.59 6.40 5.39
C ALA A 61 11.22 5.87 6.71
N GLY A 62 12.01 4.80 6.66
CA GLY A 62 12.61 4.17 7.84
C GLY A 62 11.63 3.31 8.65
N ALA A 63 10.48 2.95 8.08
CA ALA A 63 9.53 2.02 8.64
C ALA A 63 9.99 0.57 8.45
N PHE A 64 10.52 0.24 7.27
CA PHE A 64 11.16 -1.05 6.98
C PHE A 64 12.68 -0.91 6.95
N LYS A 65 13.39 -1.99 7.29
CA LYS A 65 14.85 -2.08 7.07
C LYS A 65 15.12 -2.40 5.60
N PRO A 66 16.32 -2.08 5.06
CA PRO A 66 16.63 -2.26 3.63
C PRO A 66 16.46 -3.69 3.07
N THR A 67 16.45 -4.70 3.92
CA THR A 67 16.26 -6.11 3.53
C THR A 67 14.81 -6.59 3.72
N GLU A 68 13.98 -5.84 4.43
CA GLU A 68 12.59 -6.18 4.73
C GLU A 68 11.68 -5.85 3.53
N ASN A 69 10.74 -6.73 3.22
CA ASN A 69 9.76 -6.55 2.16
C ASN A 69 8.37 -7.02 2.62
N GLU A 70 7.35 -6.81 1.77
CA GLU A 70 5.96 -7.10 2.07
C GLU A 70 5.72 -8.58 2.35
N MET A 71 6.38 -9.49 1.63
CA MET A 71 6.20 -10.92 1.84
C MET A 71 6.75 -11.35 3.21
N GLU A 72 7.95 -10.90 3.56
CA GLU A 72 8.55 -11.21 4.85
C GLU A 72 7.76 -10.59 6.00
N MET A 73 7.46 -9.29 5.93
CA MET A 73 6.76 -8.58 6.99
C MET A 73 5.32 -9.04 7.13
N GLY A 74 4.66 -9.41 6.03
CA GLY A 74 3.35 -10.03 6.02
C GLY A 74 3.34 -11.39 6.72
N ASP A 75 4.31 -12.26 6.42
CA ASP A 75 4.37 -13.60 7.03
C ASP A 75 4.62 -13.49 8.53
N ARG A 76 5.55 -12.61 8.92
CA ARG A 76 5.82 -12.30 10.33
C ARG A 76 4.57 -11.80 11.04
N ALA A 77 3.87 -10.82 10.46
CA ALA A 77 2.67 -10.26 11.06
C ALA A 77 1.56 -11.30 11.22
N LEU A 78 1.32 -12.15 10.21
CA LEU A 78 0.31 -13.20 10.24
C LEU A 78 0.62 -14.27 11.29
N GLN A 79 1.86 -14.78 11.32
CA GLN A 79 2.25 -15.81 12.28
C GLN A 79 2.35 -15.27 13.72
N ALA A 80 2.85 -14.05 13.89
CA ALA A 80 2.91 -13.39 15.19
C ALA A 80 1.51 -13.15 15.76
N LYS A 81 0.55 -12.77 14.91
CA LYS A 81 -0.86 -12.64 15.31
C LYS A 81 -1.46 -13.94 15.85
N GLU A 82 -1.11 -15.11 15.32
CA GLU A 82 -1.55 -16.40 15.90
C GLU A 82 -1.09 -16.60 17.34
N LYS A 83 0.00 -15.93 17.73
CA LYS A 83 0.54 -15.92 19.10
C LYS A 83 0.01 -14.76 19.94
N GLY A 84 -0.95 -14.01 19.41
CA GLY A 84 -1.52 -12.85 20.06
C GLY A 84 -0.61 -11.62 20.02
N ILE A 85 0.36 -11.54 19.10
CA ILE A 85 1.16 -10.33 18.88
C ILE A 85 0.43 -9.48 17.85
N GLU A 86 -0.20 -8.41 18.31
CA GLU A 86 -0.95 -7.46 17.48
C GLU A 86 -0.54 -6.03 17.80
N PRO A 87 -0.69 -5.08 16.85
CA PRO A 87 -0.32 -3.68 17.08
C PRO A 87 -0.92 -3.06 18.34
N ASP A 88 -2.15 -3.43 18.69
CA ASP A 88 -2.86 -2.85 19.85
C ASP A 88 -2.27 -3.22 21.22
N ASN A 89 -1.40 -4.23 21.26
CA ASN A 89 -0.75 -4.65 22.50
C ASN A 89 0.43 -3.74 22.88
N TYR A 90 0.81 -2.83 21.98
CA TYR A 90 2.00 -2.00 22.10
C TYR A 90 1.62 -0.53 22.22
N ALA A 91 2.48 0.26 22.87
CA ALA A 91 2.24 1.69 23.02
C ALA A 91 2.53 2.46 21.73
N THR A 92 3.46 1.94 20.92
CA THR A 92 3.83 2.52 19.63
C THR A 92 3.85 1.44 18.55
N TYR A 93 3.64 1.86 17.31
CA TYR A 93 3.74 0.95 16.18
C TYR A 93 5.17 0.43 15.96
N GLU A 94 6.20 1.23 16.33
CA GLU A 94 7.59 0.79 16.26
C GLU A 94 7.87 -0.40 17.18
N GLU A 95 7.34 -0.38 18.41
CA GLU A 95 7.46 -1.53 19.34
C GLU A 95 6.84 -2.79 18.74
N TYR A 96 5.69 -2.67 18.08
CA TYR A 96 5.07 -3.78 17.35
C TYR A 96 5.95 -4.28 16.20
N LEU A 97 6.50 -3.37 15.38
CA LEU A 97 7.40 -3.73 14.27
C LEU A 97 8.64 -4.47 14.78
N ASP A 98 9.23 -4.02 15.88
CA ASP A 98 10.37 -4.68 16.50
C ASP A 98 10.02 -6.07 17.04
N GLU A 99 8.83 -6.26 17.62
CA GLU A 99 8.40 -7.58 18.05
C GLU A 99 8.27 -8.54 16.86
N ILE A 100 7.56 -8.16 15.79
CA ILE A 100 7.36 -9.06 14.65
C ILE A 100 8.66 -9.33 13.89
N ARG A 101 9.64 -8.43 13.92
CA ARG A 101 10.99 -8.67 13.38
C ARG A 101 11.75 -9.75 14.15
N ASN A 102 11.60 -9.77 15.47
CA ASN A 102 12.24 -10.75 16.34
C ASN A 102 11.45 -12.06 16.43
N PHE A 103 10.25 -12.11 15.85
CA PHE A 103 9.44 -13.31 15.77
C PHE A 103 10.10 -14.37 14.87
N GLU A 104 10.36 -15.55 15.43
CA GLU A 104 10.87 -16.70 14.69
C GLU A 104 9.74 -17.30 13.83
N LEU A 105 9.89 -17.24 12.51
CA LEU A 105 8.96 -17.84 11.57
C LEU A 105 9.02 -19.36 11.67
N ASP A 106 7.86 -19.99 11.69
CA ASP A 106 7.68 -21.42 11.49
C ASP A 106 7.56 -21.67 9.98
N PRO A 107 8.57 -22.30 9.33
CA PRO A 107 8.54 -22.53 7.88
C PRO A 107 7.36 -23.40 7.44
N GLU A 108 6.81 -24.25 8.32
CA GLU A 108 5.65 -25.08 8.01
C GLU A 108 4.34 -24.27 7.96
N LYS A 109 4.37 -23.04 8.47
CA LYS A 109 3.24 -22.09 8.47
C LYS A 109 3.42 -20.93 7.50
N SER A 110 4.53 -20.86 6.80
CA SER A 110 4.73 -19.86 5.74
C SER A 110 3.81 -20.14 4.54
N PRO A 111 3.43 -19.12 3.76
CA PRO A 111 2.52 -19.29 2.63
C PRO A 111 3.10 -20.22 1.55
N THR A 112 2.33 -21.24 1.19
CA THR A 112 2.70 -22.24 0.18
C THR A 112 1.87 -22.11 -1.10
N THR A 113 0.60 -21.74 -0.98
CA THR A 113 -0.28 -21.55 -2.16
C THR A 113 -0.29 -20.10 -2.64
N GLU A 114 -0.72 -19.87 -3.88
CA GLU A 114 -0.82 -18.51 -4.45
C GLU A 114 -1.82 -17.63 -3.70
N PHE A 115 -2.93 -18.23 -3.26
CA PHE A 115 -3.89 -17.54 -2.42
C PHE A 115 -3.23 -17.09 -1.11
N GLU A 116 -2.49 -17.99 -0.47
CA GLU A 116 -1.81 -17.70 0.78
C GLU A 116 -0.81 -16.55 0.62
N LYS A 117 0.05 -16.64 -0.40
CA LYS A 117 0.99 -15.56 -0.72
C LYS A 117 0.29 -14.24 -1.03
N THR A 118 -0.88 -14.26 -1.67
CA THR A 118 -1.67 -13.05 -1.95
C THR A 118 -2.11 -12.38 -0.66
N VAL A 119 -2.63 -13.14 0.30
CA VAL A 119 -3.01 -12.62 1.62
C VAL A 119 -1.79 -12.13 2.40
N THR A 120 -0.68 -12.86 2.34
CA THR A 120 0.59 -12.45 2.96
C THR A 120 1.10 -11.13 2.40
N ALA A 121 1.20 -10.98 1.08
CA ALA A 121 1.64 -9.75 0.43
C ALA A 121 0.73 -8.56 0.78
N ALA A 122 -0.61 -8.77 0.75
CA ALA A 122 -1.57 -7.72 1.13
C ALA A 122 -1.38 -7.30 2.59
N THR A 123 -1.14 -8.26 3.49
CA THR A 123 -0.85 -7.98 4.90
C THR A 123 0.43 -7.16 5.04
N GLY A 124 1.49 -7.55 4.33
CA GLY A 124 2.76 -6.81 4.32
C GLY A 124 2.63 -5.39 3.80
N ILE A 125 1.81 -5.17 2.76
CA ILE A 125 1.48 -3.83 2.27
C ILE A 125 0.83 -3.00 3.37
N LEU A 126 -0.16 -3.54 4.10
CA LEU A 126 -0.81 -2.82 5.19
C LEU A 126 0.16 -2.50 6.34
N VAL A 127 1.05 -3.43 6.68
CA VAL A 127 2.12 -3.19 7.66
C VAL A 127 3.03 -2.04 7.19
N GLY A 128 3.43 -2.05 5.92
CA GLY A 128 4.24 -0.99 5.31
C GLY A 128 3.54 0.36 5.31
N LEU A 129 2.29 0.43 4.89
CA LEU A 129 1.47 1.66 4.89
C LEU A 129 1.35 2.25 6.28
N LYS A 130 1.04 1.41 7.29
CA LYS A 130 0.94 1.88 8.68
C LYS A 130 2.26 2.40 9.21
N GLY A 131 3.36 1.71 8.88
CA GLY A 131 4.70 2.17 9.22
C GLY A 131 5.05 3.50 8.54
N ILE A 132 4.66 3.71 7.28
CA ILE A 132 4.84 4.98 6.57
C ILE A 132 4.08 6.10 7.29
N GLU A 133 2.81 5.90 7.66
CA GLU A 133 2.03 6.93 8.37
C GLU A 133 2.72 7.38 9.66
N GLU A 134 3.19 6.43 10.47
CA GLU A 134 3.83 6.72 11.75
C GLU A 134 5.19 7.42 11.58
N LYS A 135 5.99 7.03 10.58
CA LYS A 135 7.31 7.65 10.34
C LYS A 135 7.23 9.03 9.73
N MET A 136 6.17 9.28 8.97
CA MET A 136 5.97 10.53 8.24
C MET A 136 5.00 11.47 8.98
N ASP A 137 4.55 11.12 10.19
CA ASP A 137 3.57 11.88 10.99
C ASP A 137 2.27 12.17 10.20
N MET A 138 1.87 11.23 9.35
CA MET A 138 0.65 11.35 8.54
C MET A 138 -0.59 11.12 9.41
N ARG A 139 -1.70 11.69 8.97
CA ARG A 139 -2.99 11.41 9.61
C ARG A 139 -3.36 9.95 9.37
N ALA A 140 -3.98 9.32 10.36
CA ALA A 140 -4.46 7.94 10.24
C ALA A 140 -5.37 7.80 9.00
N GLY A 141 -4.98 6.93 8.08
CA GLY A 141 -5.71 6.57 6.87
C GLY A 141 -5.27 7.33 5.63
N GLU A 142 -4.39 8.31 5.78
CA GLU A 142 -3.90 9.13 4.68
C GLU A 142 -3.04 8.30 3.68
N SER A 143 -2.41 7.23 4.15
CA SER A 143 -1.64 6.32 3.30
C SER A 143 -2.50 5.53 2.30
N ASP A 144 -3.83 5.47 2.48
CA ASP A 144 -4.75 4.89 1.48
C ASP A 144 -4.71 5.68 0.15
N HIS A 145 -4.57 7.00 0.21
CA HIS A 145 -4.48 7.82 -0.99
C HIS A 145 -3.17 7.59 -1.74
N LEU A 146 -2.07 7.42 -0.99
CA LEU A 146 -0.78 6.98 -1.55
C LEU A 146 -0.94 5.61 -2.24
N LEU A 147 -1.57 4.65 -1.58
CA LEU A 147 -1.83 3.32 -2.13
C LEU A 147 -2.66 3.41 -3.43
N ARG A 148 -3.72 4.23 -3.46
CA ARG A 148 -4.55 4.46 -4.66
C ARG A 148 -3.72 4.95 -5.85
N LEU A 149 -2.78 5.86 -5.63
CA LEU A 149 -1.88 6.33 -6.69
C LEU A 149 -0.94 5.24 -7.18
N VAL A 150 -0.35 4.46 -6.27
CA VAL A 150 0.51 3.33 -6.64
C VAL A 150 -0.27 2.29 -7.46
N ILE A 151 -1.53 2.00 -7.08
CA ILE A 151 -2.40 1.08 -7.82
C ILE A 151 -2.78 1.62 -9.20
N LEU A 152 -3.03 2.93 -9.32
CA LEU A 152 -3.36 3.56 -10.59
C LEU A 152 -2.27 3.35 -11.63
N SER A 153 -1.01 3.52 -11.23
CA SER A 153 0.11 3.32 -12.13
C SER A 153 1.43 3.15 -11.37
N PRO A 154 1.83 1.94 -10.97
CA PRO A 154 3.03 1.74 -10.16
C PRO A 154 4.31 2.10 -10.92
N ASP A 155 4.28 2.12 -12.25
CA ASP A 155 5.40 2.59 -13.08
C ASP A 155 5.61 4.11 -12.95
N PHE A 156 4.51 4.87 -12.84
CA PHE A 156 4.53 6.33 -12.76
C PHE A 156 4.64 6.79 -11.29
N PHE A 157 3.73 6.30 -10.44
CA PHE A 157 3.75 6.46 -9.00
C PHE A 157 4.65 5.40 -8.35
N ASN A 158 5.87 5.27 -8.87
CA ASN A 158 6.88 4.38 -8.32
C ASN A 158 7.45 4.91 -6.99
N ALA A 159 8.30 4.12 -6.34
CA ALA A 159 8.81 4.44 -5.01
C ALA A 159 9.60 5.75 -4.96
N GLU A 160 10.39 6.07 -5.99
CA GLU A 160 11.13 7.34 -6.07
C GLU A 160 10.15 8.52 -6.13
N LYS A 161 9.12 8.40 -6.96
CA LYS A 161 8.10 9.44 -7.12
C LYS A 161 7.33 9.68 -5.84
N ILE A 162 6.84 8.62 -5.21
CA ILE A 162 6.12 8.69 -3.93
C ILE A 162 7.00 9.28 -2.82
N ASN A 163 8.25 8.85 -2.72
CA ASN A 163 9.20 9.45 -1.76
C ASN A 163 9.46 10.94 -2.03
N GLY A 164 9.52 11.34 -3.31
CA GLY A 164 9.60 12.75 -3.69
C GLY A 164 8.37 13.55 -3.25
N MET A 165 7.18 12.97 -3.36
CA MET A 165 5.93 13.57 -2.89
C MET A 165 5.88 13.70 -1.37
N LEU A 166 6.27 12.65 -0.64
CA LEU A 166 6.37 12.65 0.83
C LEU A 166 7.29 13.77 1.34
N LYS A 167 8.45 13.98 0.71
CA LYS A 167 9.40 15.04 1.08
C LYS A 167 8.90 16.46 0.82
N LYS A 168 7.90 16.60 -0.06
CA LYS A 168 7.31 17.89 -0.45
C LYS A 168 6.00 18.19 0.30
N ASP A 169 5.59 17.33 1.24
CA ASP A 169 4.31 17.47 1.95
C ASP A 169 3.12 17.55 0.96
N THR A 170 3.18 16.70 -0.09
CA THR A 170 2.14 16.66 -1.12
C THR A 170 0.83 16.13 -0.54
N ASP A 171 -0.28 16.76 -0.88
CA ASP A 171 -1.62 16.33 -0.50
C ASP A 171 -2.04 15.11 -1.35
N PHE A 172 -1.73 13.91 -0.87
CA PHE A 172 -2.04 12.67 -1.59
C PHE A 172 -3.53 12.50 -1.87
N GLU A 173 -4.40 12.96 -0.97
CA GLU A 173 -5.85 12.91 -1.14
C GLU A 173 -6.28 13.72 -2.36
N LYS A 174 -5.87 14.99 -2.46
CA LYS A 174 -6.19 15.83 -3.62
C LYS A 174 -5.68 15.26 -4.94
N ILE A 175 -4.46 14.71 -4.95
CA ILE A 175 -3.88 14.12 -6.16
C ILE A 175 -4.65 12.85 -6.55
N ALA A 176 -4.95 11.96 -5.60
CA ALA A 176 -5.73 10.75 -5.85
C ALA A 176 -7.14 11.09 -6.34
N ASP A 177 -7.82 12.04 -5.70
CA ASP A 177 -9.17 12.45 -6.07
C ASP A 177 -9.24 13.17 -7.43
N TYR A 178 -8.15 13.83 -7.85
CA TYR A 178 -8.03 14.35 -9.20
C TYR A 178 -8.07 13.25 -10.25
N PHE A 179 -7.36 12.13 -10.02
CA PHE A 179 -7.33 11.01 -10.97
C PHE A 179 -8.59 10.15 -10.91
N ASP A 180 -9.20 10.00 -9.73
CA ASP A 180 -10.50 9.33 -9.57
C ASP A 180 -11.69 10.14 -10.12
N GLY A 181 -11.47 11.40 -10.51
CA GLY A 181 -12.53 12.28 -10.99
C GLY A 181 -13.54 12.70 -9.90
N LYS A 182 -13.12 12.65 -8.63
CA LYS A 182 -13.97 12.99 -7.47
C LYS A 182 -14.01 14.49 -7.16
N LEU A 183 -13.06 15.26 -7.69
CA LEU A 183 -12.98 16.71 -7.48
C LEU A 183 -14.10 17.46 -8.21
N THR A 184 -14.64 18.50 -7.57
CA THR A 184 -15.51 19.48 -8.22
C THR A 184 -14.78 20.25 -9.32
N ALA A 185 -15.51 20.99 -10.15
CA ALA A 185 -14.91 21.80 -11.21
C ALA A 185 -13.95 22.89 -10.69
N SER A 186 -14.19 23.41 -9.47
CA SER A 186 -13.32 24.41 -8.84
C SER A 186 -12.02 23.75 -8.34
N GLU A 187 -12.14 22.68 -7.56
CA GLU A 187 -10.99 21.92 -7.03
C GLU A 187 -10.13 21.36 -8.16
N ASN A 188 -10.75 20.84 -9.23
CA ASN A 188 -10.03 20.41 -10.43
C ASN A 188 -9.18 21.53 -11.05
N ARG A 189 -9.65 22.79 -11.00
CA ARG A 189 -8.89 23.91 -11.56
C ARG A 189 -7.69 24.27 -10.68
N GLU A 190 -7.86 24.18 -9.37
CA GLU A 190 -6.81 24.47 -8.37
C GLU A 190 -5.71 23.40 -8.41
N VAL A 191 -6.09 22.12 -8.45
CA VAL A 191 -5.17 20.97 -8.40
C VAL A 191 -4.48 20.70 -9.75
N ARG A 192 -5.07 21.14 -10.88
CA ARG A 192 -4.50 20.87 -12.22
C ARG A 192 -3.07 21.35 -12.38
N GLY A 193 -2.73 22.52 -11.84
CA GLY A 193 -1.38 23.07 -11.92
C GLY A 193 -0.37 22.22 -11.14
N GLU A 194 -0.78 21.74 -9.96
CA GLU A 194 0.02 20.84 -9.14
C GLU A 194 0.24 19.50 -9.83
N VAL A 195 -0.81 18.89 -10.38
CA VAL A 195 -0.69 17.62 -11.14
C VAL A 195 0.17 17.80 -12.39
N PHE A 196 0.02 18.93 -13.10
CA PHE A 196 0.87 19.24 -14.24
C PHE A 196 2.34 19.31 -13.84
N ASN A 197 2.66 20.05 -12.79
CA ASN A 197 4.03 20.17 -12.29
C ASN A 197 4.56 18.82 -11.80
N LEU A 198 3.73 18.04 -11.11
CA LEU A 198 4.07 16.69 -10.67
C LEU A 198 4.49 15.82 -11.86
N VAL A 199 3.71 15.79 -12.94
CA VAL A 199 4.07 15.01 -14.13
C VAL A 199 5.31 15.58 -14.81
N LYS A 200 5.36 16.91 -15.02
CA LYS A 200 6.48 17.60 -15.69
C LYS A 200 7.82 17.40 -14.99
N GLU A 201 7.85 17.42 -13.66
CA GLU A 201 9.07 17.19 -12.88
C GLU A 201 9.61 15.75 -13.06
N GLY A 202 8.71 14.78 -13.25
CA GLY A 202 9.09 13.39 -13.54
C GLY A 202 9.54 13.19 -14.99
N THR A 203 9.17 14.09 -15.89
CA THR A 203 9.48 14.03 -17.32
C THR A 203 9.93 15.38 -17.90
N PRO A 204 11.05 15.97 -17.43
CA PRO A 204 11.39 17.37 -17.77
C PRO A 204 11.58 17.65 -19.26
N SER A 205 11.88 16.62 -20.06
CA SER A 205 12.08 16.69 -21.50
C SER A 205 10.80 16.65 -22.33
N MET A 206 9.65 16.28 -21.73
CA MET A 206 8.37 16.26 -22.43
C MET A 206 7.87 17.67 -22.75
N SER A 207 7.19 17.87 -23.89
CA SER A 207 6.45 19.11 -24.15
C SER A 207 5.23 19.21 -23.24
N ASP A 208 4.64 20.39 -23.12
CA ASP A 208 3.47 20.59 -22.26
C ASP A 208 2.26 19.79 -22.78
N GLU A 209 2.11 19.65 -24.10
CA GLU A 209 1.09 18.81 -24.73
C GLU A 209 1.29 17.33 -24.37
N ALA A 210 2.54 16.86 -24.36
CA ALA A 210 2.87 15.48 -23.98
C ALA A 210 2.56 15.23 -22.50
N VAL A 211 2.81 16.22 -21.63
CA VAL A 211 2.42 16.14 -20.21
C VAL A 211 0.91 16.03 -20.04
N TYR A 212 0.12 16.86 -20.74
CA TYR A 212 -1.34 16.72 -20.72
C TYR A 212 -1.81 15.38 -21.29
N GLY A 213 -1.12 14.85 -22.31
CA GLY A 213 -1.34 13.50 -22.83
C GLY A 213 -1.18 12.44 -21.74
N THR A 214 -0.06 12.44 -21.03
CA THR A 214 0.19 11.52 -19.90
C THR A 214 -0.85 11.67 -18.78
N ILE A 215 -1.27 12.89 -18.45
CA ILE A 215 -2.33 13.11 -17.45
C ILE A 215 -3.66 12.51 -17.91
N SER A 216 -4.01 12.66 -19.20
CA SER A 216 -5.21 12.05 -19.77
C SER A 216 -5.12 10.53 -19.72
N GLU A 217 -4.00 9.95 -20.15
CA GLU A 217 -3.77 8.51 -20.11
C GLU A 217 -3.91 7.95 -18.68
N LEU A 218 -3.37 8.67 -17.68
CA LEU A 218 -3.52 8.28 -16.27
C LEU A 218 -4.96 8.41 -15.76
N LYS A 219 -5.75 9.36 -16.27
CA LYS A 219 -7.19 9.49 -15.93
C LYS A 219 -8.05 8.43 -16.61
N ASP A 220 -7.68 8.05 -17.83
CA ASP A 220 -8.41 7.08 -18.63
C ASP A 220 -8.00 5.64 -18.29
N LYS A 221 -6.90 5.44 -17.54
CA LYS A 221 -6.58 4.15 -16.93
C LYS A 221 -7.70 3.78 -15.99
N GLU A 222 -8.33 2.65 -16.27
CA GLU A 222 -9.09 1.97 -15.22
C GLU A 222 -8.11 1.74 -14.05
N PRO A 223 -8.48 2.12 -12.80
CA PRO A 223 -7.79 1.61 -11.63
C PRO A 223 -7.70 0.09 -11.79
N LEU A 224 -6.71 -0.57 -11.17
CA LEU A 224 -6.70 -2.03 -11.17
C LEU A 224 -7.94 -2.54 -10.39
N ALA A 225 -9.12 -2.50 -11.01
CA ALA A 225 -10.42 -2.99 -10.61
C ALA A 225 -10.56 -4.45 -11.00
#